data_AF-A0A7M4AB17-F1
#
_entry.id   AF-A0A7M4AB17-F1
#
_cell.length_a   1.000
_cell.length_b   1.000
_cell.length_c   1.000
_cell.angle_alpha   90.00
_cell.angle_beta   90.00
_cell.angle_gamma   90.00
#
_symmetry.space_group_name_H-M   'P 1'
#
loop_
_entity.id
_entity.type
_entity.pdbx_description
1 polymer ?
#
loop_
_entity_poly.entity_id
_entity_poly.type
_entity_poly.pdbx_seq_one_letter_code
_entity_poly.pdbx_strand_id
1 'polypeptide(L)'
;FPLDPTEFSDLDGDGIGDNIDQDRDGDGVENNLDLFPDDMLESADYDGDLIGNNADEDDDGDGWSDLEEIAAGYNPLDSEEYPLDTDNDGIENKIDDDDDGDGILDTTENSCLTDPLNSDSIPTDFDNDGICDYSDIDDDGDGAADELDAFPFDPTEYSDIDSDGIGNNADDDDDGDGWTDYQENNCISNSQDPNSVPVDSDNDGICDQMESEGTSGLPGFGLISAITMLAFAAFARKE
;
A
#
# COMPACT_ATOMS: atom_id res chain seq x y z
N PHE A 1 -17.54 15.63 -68.55
CA PHE A 1 -18.82 16.35 -68.29
C PHE A 1 -19.17 17.30 -69.42
N PRO A 2 -20.10 16.94 -70.33
CA PRO A 2 -20.42 17.76 -71.51
C PRO A 2 -21.19 19.06 -71.22
N LEU A 3 -21.72 19.23 -70.01
CA LEU A 3 -22.51 20.40 -69.59
C LEU A 3 -21.80 21.29 -68.57
N ASP A 4 -20.70 20.84 -67.96
CA ASP A 4 -19.89 21.61 -67.03
C ASP A 4 -18.40 21.52 -67.42
N PRO A 5 -17.78 22.61 -67.89
CA PRO A 5 -16.36 22.63 -68.27
C PRO A 5 -15.40 22.69 -67.07
N THR A 6 -15.90 22.85 -65.84
CA THR A 6 -15.09 22.85 -64.62
C THR A 6 -14.90 21.45 -64.02
N GLU A 7 -15.75 20.50 -64.40
CA GLU A 7 -15.69 19.09 -63.99
C GLU A 7 -14.76 18.27 -64.88
N PHE A 8 -13.84 17.54 -64.26
CA PHE A 8 -12.81 16.77 -64.97
C PHE A 8 -12.70 15.29 -64.55
N SER A 9 -13.34 14.89 -63.44
CA SER A 9 -13.30 13.53 -62.90
C SER A 9 -14.67 13.14 -62.32
N ASP A 10 -14.92 11.83 -62.32
CA ASP A 10 -16.17 11.13 -61.98
C ASP A 10 -15.75 9.80 -61.34
N LEU A 11 -15.41 9.82 -60.05
CA LEU A 11 -14.74 8.70 -59.42
C LEU A 11 -15.67 7.50 -59.22
N ASP A 12 -16.91 7.71 -58.79
CA ASP A 12 -17.92 6.66 -58.57
C ASP A 12 -18.76 6.34 -59.83
N GLY A 13 -18.78 7.24 -60.83
CA GLY A 13 -19.49 7.06 -62.08
C GLY A 13 -21.00 7.33 -62.01
N ASP A 14 -21.49 8.05 -61.00
CA ASP A 14 -22.91 8.37 -60.85
C ASP A 14 -23.39 9.49 -61.81
N GLY A 15 -22.44 10.20 -62.43
CA GLY A 15 -22.67 11.26 -63.41
C GLY A 15 -22.73 12.67 -62.82
N ILE A 16 -22.52 12.82 -61.51
CA ILE A 16 -22.08 14.02 -60.80
C ILE A 16 -20.55 14.06 -60.92
N GLY A 17 -19.98 15.26 -60.95
CA GLY A 17 -18.52 15.38 -61.05
C GLY A 17 -17.90 15.65 -59.69
N ASP A 18 -16.69 15.13 -59.49
CA ASP A 18 -15.94 15.13 -58.24
C ASP A 18 -15.89 16.49 -57.52
N ASN A 19 -15.94 17.62 -58.24
CA ASN A 19 -15.84 18.93 -57.59
C ASN A 19 -17.16 19.46 -57.00
N ILE A 20 -18.31 18.87 -57.33
CA ILE A 20 -19.58 19.15 -56.65
C ILE A 20 -20.13 17.93 -55.89
N ASP A 21 -19.55 16.75 -56.12
CA ASP A 21 -19.98 15.54 -55.45
C ASP A 21 -19.81 15.64 -53.93
N GLN A 22 -20.80 15.14 -53.21
CA GLN A 22 -20.79 15.09 -51.75
C GLN A 22 -20.24 13.77 -51.23
N ASP A 23 -20.20 12.73 -52.06
CA ASP A 23 -19.77 11.35 -51.77
C ASP A 23 -19.09 10.84 -53.04
N ARG A 24 -17.81 11.17 -53.19
CA ARG A 24 -17.16 11.16 -54.51
C ARG A 24 -16.74 9.76 -54.94
N ASP A 25 -16.46 8.86 -54.01
CA ASP A 25 -16.18 7.46 -54.29
C ASP A 25 -17.41 6.55 -54.17
N GLY A 26 -18.52 7.08 -53.66
CA GLY A 26 -19.83 6.43 -53.67
C GLY A 26 -19.94 5.32 -52.64
N ASP A 27 -19.16 5.40 -51.56
CA ASP A 27 -19.17 4.42 -50.46
C ASP A 27 -20.35 4.64 -49.48
N GLY A 28 -20.99 5.81 -49.56
CA GLY A 28 -22.13 6.21 -48.74
C GLY A 28 -21.79 7.16 -47.58
N VAL A 29 -20.53 7.57 -47.44
CA VAL A 29 -20.04 8.55 -46.45
C VAL A 29 -19.74 9.87 -47.15
N GLU A 30 -20.21 10.99 -46.59
CA GLU A 30 -19.95 12.30 -47.21
C GLU A 30 -18.44 12.64 -47.12
N ASN A 31 -17.87 13.22 -48.19
CA ASN A 31 -16.46 13.60 -48.34
C ASN A 31 -15.85 14.41 -47.17
N ASN A 32 -16.68 15.06 -46.35
CA ASN A 32 -16.26 15.85 -45.19
C ASN A 32 -16.28 15.08 -43.85
N LEU A 33 -16.87 13.89 -43.85
CA LEU A 33 -16.93 12.94 -42.74
C LEU A 33 -16.08 11.70 -43.02
N ASP A 34 -15.77 11.46 -44.29
CA ASP A 34 -14.91 10.40 -44.78
C ASP A 34 -13.42 10.76 -44.62
N LEU A 35 -12.64 9.86 -44.00
CA LEU A 35 -11.19 10.00 -43.86
C LEU A 35 -10.43 9.57 -45.12
N PHE A 36 -11.07 8.81 -46.02
CA PHE A 36 -10.55 8.39 -47.32
C PHE A 36 -11.51 8.71 -48.49
N PRO A 37 -11.81 10.01 -48.78
CA PRO A 37 -12.81 10.45 -49.78
C PRO A 37 -12.52 10.16 -51.27
N ASP A 38 -11.55 9.28 -51.53
CA ASP A 38 -11.11 8.84 -52.85
C ASP A 38 -10.99 7.29 -52.90
N ASP A 39 -11.39 6.56 -51.85
CA ASP A 39 -11.31 5.10 -51.74
C ASP A 39 -12.65 4.51 -51.30
N MET A 40 -13.38 3.95 -52.26
CA MET A 40 -14.71 3.36 -52.02
C MET A 40 -14.76 2.20 -51.01
N LEU A 41 -13.60 1.71 -50.56
CA LEU A 41 -13.49 0.61 -49.61
C LEU A 41 -13.10 1.07 -48.21
N GLU A 42 -12.82 2.35 -47.98
CA GLU A 42 -12.36 2.85 -46.69
C GLU A 42 -13.06 4.16 -46.36
N SER A 43 -13.47 4.33 -45.10
CA SER A 43 -14.00 5.62 -44.64
C SER A 43 -13.68 5.98 -43.20
N ALA A 44 -13.10 5.05 -42.43
CA ALA A 44 -12.69 5.24 -41.04
C ALA A 44 -11.21 4.88 -40.88
N ASP A 45 -10.54 5.53 -39.94
CA ASP A 45 -9.16 5.34 -39.49
C ASP A 45 -9.17 5.71 -37.99
N TYR A 46 -9.32 4.69 -37.15
CA TYR A 46 -9.71 4.87 -35.75
C TYR A 46 -8.52 5.19 -34.84
N ASP A 47 -7.34 4.62 -35.12
CA ASP A 47 -6.08 4.91 -34.42
C ASP A 47 -5.33 6.14 -35.02
N GLY A 48 -5.66 6.55 -36.24
CA GLY A 48 -5.11 7.73 -36.91
C GLY A 48 -3.78 7.48 -37.63
N ASP A 49 -3.46 6.23 -37.99
CA ASP A 49 -2.19 5.87 -38.63
C ASP A 49 -2.18 6.06 -40.16
N LEU A 50 -3.34 6.40 -40.74
CA LEU A 50 -3.62 6.60 -42.18
C LEU A 50 -3.81 5.31 -43.00
N ILE A 51 -4.01 4.17 -42.35
CA ILE A 51 -4.55 2.94 -42.91
C ILE A 51 -6.05 2.92 -42.58
N GLY A 52 -6.90 2.64 -43.56
CA GLY A 52 -8.33 2.60 -43.32
C GLY A 52 -8.72 1.30 -42.59
N ASN A 53 -9.72 1.35 -41.73
CA ASN A 53 -10.11 0.23 -40.87
C ASN A 53 -10.40 -1.09 -41.60
N ASN A 54 -10.85 -1.07 -42.87
CA ASN A 54 -11.07 -2.34 -43.58
C ASN A 54 -9.76 -2.98 -44.09
N ALA A 55 -8.65 -2.22 -44.10
CA ALA A 55 -7.32 -2.64 -44.49
C ALA A 55 -6.34 -2.75 -43.32
N ASP A 56 -6.63 -2.08 -42.19
CA ASP A 56 -5.86 -2.20 -40.96
C ASP A 56 -6.04 -3.59 -40.34
N GLU A 57 -5.03 -4.04 -39.61
CA GLU A 57 -5.09 -5.26 -38.81
C GLU A 57 -5.23 -4.98 -37.30
N ASP A 58 -5.06 -3.72 -36.87
CA ASP A 58 -5.10 -3.24 -35.47
C ASP A 58 -5.77 -1.84 -35.46
N ASP A 59 -7.10 -1.84 -35.56
CA ASP A 59 -7.91 -0.63 -35.81
C ASP A 59 -7.78 0.44 -34.71
N ASP A 60 -7.42 0.08 -33.47
CA ASP A 60 -7.27 1.00 -32.34
C ASP A 60 -5.83 1.22 -31.86
N GLY A 61 -4.88 0.49 -32.43
CA GLY A 61 -3.44 0.68 -32.25
C GLY A 61 -2.92 0.26 -30.88
N ASP A 62 -3.62 -0.65 -30.18
CA ASP A 62 -3.20 -1.14 -28.86
C ASP A 62 -2.15 -2.27 -28.92
N GLY A 63 -1.91 -2.80 -30.13
CA GLY A 63 -0.94 -3.85 -30.40
C GLY A 63 -1.51 -5.26 -30.48
N TRP A 64 -2.83 -5.42 -30.33
CA TRP A 64 -3.57 -6.64 -30.63
C TRP A 64 -4.26 -6.51 -31.99
N SER A 65 -4.33 -7.63 -32.73
CA SER A 65 -5.03 -7.57 -34.00
C SER A 65 -6.55 -7.70 -33.84
N ASP A 66 -7.32 -7.03 -34.70
CA ASP A 66 -8.79 -7.12 -34.70
C ASP A 66 -9.27 -8.57 -34.72
N LEU A 67 -8.55 -9.43 -35.45
CA LEU A 67 -8.86 -10.84 -35.57
C LEU A 67 -8.72 -11.57 -34.23
N GLU A 68 -7.69 -11.25 -33.46
CA GLU A 68 -7.44 -11.83 -32.13
C GLU A 68 -8.46 -11.33 -31.12
N GLU A 69 -8.74 -10.03 -31.11
CA GLU A 69 -9.74 -9.41 -30.25
C GLU A 69 -11.15 -9.95 -30.54
N ILE A 70 -11.59 -9.97 -31.79
CA ILE A 70 -12.89 -10.54 -32.19
C ILE A 70 -12.97 -12.02 -31.80
N ALA A 71 -11.88 -12.77 -31.95
CA ALA A 71 -11.84 -14.18 -31.60
C ALA A 71 -11.98 -14.40 -30.09
N ALA A 72 -11.46 -13.49 -29.28
CA ALA A 72 -11.57 -13.51 -27.83
C ALA A 72 -12.81 -12.74 -27.29
N GLY A 73 -13.52 -12.04 -28.17
CA GLY A 73 -14.79 -11.37 -27.89
C GLY A 73 -14.67 -9.93 -27.40
N TYR A 74 -13.54 -9.28 -27.69
CA TYR A 74 -13.23 -7.88 -27.42
C TYR A 74 -13.64 -6.99 -28.61
N ASN A 75 -13.60 -5.67 -28.43
CA ASN A 75 -13.97 -4.67 -29.43
C ASN A 75 -12.72 -4.06 -30.09
N PRO A 76 -12.44 -4.31 -31.37
CA PRO A 76 -11.26 -3.78 -32.09
C PRO A 76 -11.15 -2.26 -32.25
N LEU A 77 -12.12 -1.53 -31.70
CA LEU A 77 -12.17 -0.08 -31.74
C LEU A 77 -12.05 0.49 -30.31
N ASP A 78 -11.52 -0.27 -29.36
CA ASP A 78 -11.41 0.15 -27.98
C ASP A 78 -10.09 -0.34 -27.39
N SER A 79 -9.06 0.50 -27.53
CA SER A 79 -7.69 0.25 -27.06
C SER A 79 -7.53 -0.05 -25.56
N GLU A 80 -8.63 -0.02 -24.81
CA GLU A 80 -8.70 -0.43 -23.40
C GLU A 80 -9.27 -1.86 -23.21
N GLU A 81 -9.67 -2.55 -24.28
CA GLU A 81 -10.36 -3.84 -24.27
C GLU A 81 -9.57 -4.91 -25.05
N TYR A 82 -8.62 -5.58 -24.40
CA TYR A 82 -7.83 -6.65 -25.03
C TYR A 82 -7.61 -7.84 -24.08
N PRO A 83 -7.27 -9.04 -24.62
CA PRO A 83 -7.01 -10.23 -23.81
C PRO A 83 -5.68 -10.12 -23.04
N LEU A 84 -5.70 -9.42 -21.91
CA LEU A 84 -4.58 -9.31 -20.98
C LEU A 84 -4.39 -10.61 -20.18
N ASP A 85 -3.13 -11.02 -20.05
CA ASP A 85 -2.63 -12.16 -19.26
C ASP A 85 -1.39 -11.65 -18.52
N THR A 86 -1.58 -11.24 -17.26
CA THR A 86 -0.61 -10.46 -16.50
C THR A 86 0.57 -11.32 -16.03
N ASP A 87 0.31 -12.56 -15.59
CA ASP A 87 1.33 -13.50 -15.12
C ASP A 87 1.91 -14.41 -16.22
N ASN A 88 1.29 -14.41 -17.42
CA ASN A 88 1.64 -15.22 -18.59
C ASN A 88 1.48 -16.73 -18.38
N ASP A 89 0.51 -17.17 -17.59
CA ASP A 89 0.20 -18.59 -17.40
C ASP A 89 -0.69 -19.20 -18.52
N GLY A 90 -1.27 -18.32 -19.35
CA GLY A 90 -2.16 -18.67 -20.46
C GLY A 90 -3.65 -18.64 -20.11
N ILE A 91 -4.02 -18.11 -18.94
CA ILE A 91 -5.38 -17.75 -18.55
C ILE A 91 -5.48 -16.22 -18.62
N GLU A 92 -6.53 -15.71 -19.26
CA GLU A 92 -6.76 -14.27 -19.33
C GLU A 92 -7.23 -13.73 -17.96
N ASN A 93 -6.84 -12.51 -17.60
CA ASN A 93 -7.22 -11.88 -16.33
C ASN A 93 -8.75 -11.89 -16.07
N LYS A 94 -9.54 -11.84 -17.14
CA LYS A 94 -11.01 -11.89 -17.06
C LYS A 94 -11.56 -13.22 -16.52
N ILE A 95 -10.77 -14.29 -16.61
CA ILE A 95 -11.10 -15.66 -16.20
C ILE A 95 -10.17 -16.15 -15.08
N ASP A 96 -8.98 -15.57 -14.95
CA ASP A 96 -8.08 -15.85 -13.85
C ASP A 96 -8.67 -15.34 -12.52
N ASP A 97 -8.37 -16.05 -11.44
CA ASP A 97 -8.72 -15.64 -10.08
C ASP A 97 -7.49 -15.10 -9.31
N ASP A 98 -6.29 -15.15 -9.92
CA ASP A 98 -4.97 -14.76 -9.38
C ASP A 98 -4.16 -14.12 -10.53
N ASP A 99 -4.53 -12.90 -10.92
CA ASP A 99 -4.10 -12.23 -12.15
C ASP A 99 -2.57 -12.06 -12.26
N ASP A 100 -1.86 -11.90 -11.15
CA ASP A 100 -0.40 -11.71 -11.12
C ASP A 100 0.41 -12.94 -10.70
N GLY A 101 -0.28 -14.03 -10.35
CA GLY A 101 0.31 -15.33 -10.05
C GLY A 101 1.17 -15.36 -8.78
N ASP A 102 0.95 -14.45 -7.83
CA ASP A 102 1.65 -14.42 -6.55
C ASP A 102 1.14 -15.47 -5.54
N GLY A 103 -0.04 -16.05 -5.83
CA GLY A 103 -0.70 -17.06 -5.02
C GLY A 103 -1.80 -16.51 -4.10
N ILE A 104 -2.13 -15.22 -4.20
CA ILE A 104 -3.20 -14.54 -3.49
C ILE A 104 -4.30 -14.20 -4.49
N LEU A 105 -5.54 -14.56 -4.16
CA LEU A 105 -6.65 -14.34 -5.09
C LEU A 105 -6.96 -12.85 -5.23
N ASP A 106 -7.35 -12.40 -6.42
CA ASP A 106 -7.80 -11.03 -6.69
C ASP A 106 -8.88 -10.56 -5.69
N THR A 107 -9.78 -11.48 -5.31
CA THR A 107 -10.85 -11.19 -4.36
C THR A 107 -10.34 -10.89 -2.96
N THR A 108 -9.25 -11.54 -2.55
CA THR A 108 -8.56 -11.28 -1.30
C THR A 108 -7.82 -9.95 -1.39
N GLU A 109 -7.06 -9.73 -2.45
CA GLU A 109 -6.30 -8.48 -2.64
C GLU A 109 -7.18 -7.24 -2.71
N ASN A 110 -8.27 -7.30 -3.47
CA ASN A 110 -9.27 -6.23 -3.52
C ASN A 110 -9.87 -5.95 -2.14
N SER A 111 -10.02 -6.98 -1.29
CA SER A 111 -10.49 -6.79 0.09
C SER A 111 -9.42 -6.20 1.01
N CYS A 112 -8.15 -6.42 0.70
CA CYS A 112 -6.97 -5.94 1.43
C CYS A 112 -6.39 -4.63 0.87
N LEU A 113 -7.02 -4.06 -0.17
CA LEU A 113 -6.57 -2.88 -0.90
C LEU A 113 -5.16 -3.01 -1.51
N THR A 114 -4.79 -4.22 -1.92
CA THR A 114 -3.61 -4.47 -2.74
C THR A 114 -3.96 -4.54 -4.22
N ASP A 115 -2.95 -4.49 -5.08
CA ASP A 115 -3.08 -4.44 -6.54
C ASP A 115 -2.97 -5.84 -7.14
N PRO A 116 -4.08 -6.42 -7.66
CA PRO A 116 -4.11 -7.79 -8.19
C PRO A 116 -3.29 -8.01 -9.46
N LEU A 117 -2.76 -6.93 -10.04
CA LEU A 117 -1.96 -6.98 -11.26
C LEU A 117 -0.45 -6.88 -10.97
N ASN A 118 -0.04 -6.99 -9.71
CA ASN A 118 1.30 -6.70 -9.28
C ASN A 118 1.75 -7.63 -8.15
N SER A 119 2.49 -8.67 -8.52
CA SER A 119 2.95 -9.73 -7.62
C SER A 119 3.84 -9.28 -6.44
N ASP A 120 4.28 -8.02 -6.44
CA ASP A 120 5.02 -7.42 -5.32
C ASP A 120 4.07 -6.75 -4.29
N SER A 121 2.78 -6.65 -4.59
CA SER A 121 1.73 -5.99 -3.81
C SER A 121 1.05 -6.96 -2.83
N ILE A 122 1.82 -7.53 -1.91
CA ILE A 122 1.31 -8.54 -0.97
C ILE A 122 0.55 -7.88 0.21
N PRO A 123 -0.69 -8.33 0.54
CA PRO A 123 -1.37 -7.97 1.79
C PRO A 123 -0.54 -8.31 3.02
N THR A 124 -0.53 -7.42 4.02
CA THR A 124 0.04 -7.74 5.33
C THR A 124 -0.95 -8.56 6.15
N ASP A 125 -0.43 -9.49 6.95
CA ASP A 125 -1.16 -10.41 7.83
C ASP A 125 -0.23 -10.68 9.03
N PHE A 126 -0.27 -9.79 10.01
CA PHE A 126 0.74 -9.69 11.05
C PHE A 126 0.67 -10.88 12.04
N ASP A 127 -0.53 -11.31 12.43
CA ASP A 127 -0.73 -12.47 13.30
C ASP A 127 -0.79 -13.82 12.55
N ASN A 128 -0.89 -13.80 11.22
CA ASN A 128 -0.97 -14.96 10.32
C ASN A 128 -2.26 -15.79 10.50
N ASP A 129 -3.38 -15.17 10.84
CA ASP A 129 -4.68 -15.84 10.94
C ASP A 129 -5.40 -16.03 9.58
N GLY A 130 -4.90 -15.36 8.54
CA GLY A 130 -5.41 -15.39 7.17
C GLY A 130 -6.39 -14.26 6.83
N ILE A 131 -6.58 -13.30 7.72
CA ILE A 131 -7.20 -12.01 7.47
C ILE A 131 -6.07 -10.99 7.37
N CYS A 132 -6.11 -10.13 6.36
CA CYS A 132 -5.10 -9.10 6.23
C CYS A 132 -5.35 -7.96 7.22
N ASP A 133 -4.29 -7.28 7.67
CA ASP A 133 -4.36 -6.21 8.68
C ASP A 133 -5.38 -5.11 8.32
N TYR A 134 -5.56 -4.83 7.03
CA TYR A 134 -6.56 -3.84 6.59
C TYR A 134 -8.02 -4.23 6.94
N SER A 135 -8.31 -5.53 7.01
CA SER A 135 -9.63 -6.10 7.31
C SER A 135 -9.72 -6.77 8.68
N ASP A 136 -8.59 -6.98 9.34
CA ASP A 136 -8.55 -7.49 10.71
C ASP A 136 -8.96 -6.39 11.70
N ILE A 137 -9.34 -6.81 12.90
CA ILE A 137 -9.68 -5.93 14.02
C ILE A 137 -8.71 -6.10 15.19
N ASP A 138 -7.77 -7.04 15.10
CA ASP A 138 -6.81 -7.48 16.13
C ASP A 138 -5.55 -7.97 15.41
N ASP A 139 -4.81 -7.02 14.83
CA ASP A 139 -3.70 -7.25 13.88
C ASP A 139 -2.58 -8.13 14.44
N ASP A 140 -2.40 -8.21 15.77
CA ASP A 140 -1.40 -9.05 16.42
C ASP A 140 -1.95 -10.24 17.20
N GLY A 141 -3.27 -10.38 17.27
CA GLY A 141 -3.96 -11.52 17.84
C GLY A 141 -3.77 -11.66 19.37
N ASP A 142 -3.46 -10.56 20.07
CA ASP A 142 -3.29 -10.54 21.52
C ASP A 142 -4.64 -10.48 22.28
N GLY A 143 -5.71 -10.11 21.57
CA GLY A 143 -7.07 -10.02 22.06
C GLY A 143 -7.56 -8.61 22.37
N ALA A 144 -6.72 -7.60 22.26
CA ALA A 144 -7.10 -6.19 22.21
C ALA A 144 -7.36 -5.78 20.74
N ALA A 145 -8.50 -5.14 20.49
CA ALA A 145 -8.79 -4.70 19.14
C ALA A 145 -7.94 -3.47 18.77
N ASP A 146 -7.49 -3.32 17.52
CA ASP A 146 -6.55 -2.25 17.09
C ASP A 146 -7.00 -0.85 17.50
N GLU A 147 -8.32 -0.60 17.50
CA GLU A 147 -8.89 0.71 17.88
C GLU A 147 -8.74 1.04 19.38
N LEU A 148 -8.45 0.03 20.21
CA LEU A 148 -8.23 0.10 21.65
C LEU A 148 -6.81 -0.31 22.05
N ASP A 149 -5.98 -0.69 21.09
CA ASP A 149 -4.60 -1.13 21.31
C ASP A 149 -3.62 0.02 21.10
N ALA A 150 -2.74 0.25 22.08
CA ALA A 150 -1.65 1.22 21.97
C ALA A 150 -0.52 0.75 21.03
N PHE A 151 -0.37 -0.56 20.86
CA PHE A 151 0.62 -1.23 20.02
C PHE A 151 -0.04 -2.33 19.16
N PRO A 152 -0.84 -1.99 18.14
CA PRO A 152 -1.58 -2.97 17.31
C PRO A 152 -0.74 -4.02 16.56
N PHE A 153 0.59 -3.95 16.65
CA PHE A 153 1.51 -4.86 15.97
C PHE A 153 2.56 -5.39 16.96
N ASP A 154 2.25 -5.46 18.25
CA ASP A 154 3.10 -6.06 19.26
C ASP A 154 2.25 -6.92 20.20
N PRO A 155 2.20 -8.25 20.00
CA PRO A 155 1.30 -9.14 20.72
C PRO A 155 1.67 -9.33 22.20
N THR A 156 2.63 -8.55 22.68
CA THR A 156 3.07 -8.51 24.06
C THR A 156 2.74 -7.20 24.77
N GLU A 157 2.15 -6.22 24.09
CA GLU A 157 1.84 -4.90 24.64
C GLU A 157 0.49 -4.41 24.11
N TYR A 158 -0.41 -3.97 25.00
CA TYR A 158 -1.71 -3.42 24.59
C TYR A 158 -2.01 -2.03 25.17
N SER A 159 -1.18 -1.57 26.12
CA SER A 159 -1.44 -0.38 26.94
C SER A 159 -0.19 0.48 27.05
N ASP A 160 -0.38 1.80 27.02
CA ASP A 160 0.64 2.85 27.20
C ASP A 160 -0.01 4.00 28.00
N ILE A 161 -0.02 3.86 29.33
CA ILE A 161 -0.81 4.75 30.21
C ILE A 161 -0.28 6.18 30.21
N ASP A 162 1.04 6.36 30.19
CA ASP A 162 1.68 7.67 30.22
C ASP A 162 1.97 8.23 28.80
N SER A 163 1.76 7.41 27.77
CA SER A 163 1.92 7.74 26.35
C SER A 163 3.37 8.06 25.96
N ASP A 164 4.35 7.38 26.57
CA ASP A 164 5.77 7.55 26.27
C ASP A 164 6.25 6.69 25.08
N GLY A 165 5.42 5.73 24.63
CA GLY A 165 5.68 4.82 23.53
C GLY A 165 6.36 3.50 23.92
N ILE A 166 6.47 3.20 25.22
CA ILE A 166 6.84 1.91 25.77
C ILE A 166 5.59 1.29 26.39
N GLY A 167 5.28 0.05 26.04
CA GLY A 167 4.09 -0.61 26.59
C GLY A 167 4.26 -0.98 28.05
N ASN A 168 3.16 -0.96 28.80
CA ASN A 168 3.12 -1.22 30.24
C ASN A 168 3.77 -2.57 30.67
N ASN A 169 3.87 -3.59 29.80
CA ASN A 169 4.55 -4.84 30.18
C ASN A 169 6.09 -4.71 30.13
N ALA A 170 6.62 -3.74 29.38
CA ALA A 170 8.04 -3.45 29.23
C ALA A 170 8.50 -2.18 29.98
N ASP A 171 7.57 -1.26 30.25
CA ASP A 171 7.81 -0.04 31.02
C ASP A 171 7.99 -0.37 32.51
N ASP A 172 8.87 0.38 33.19
CA ASP A 172 9.07 0.28 34.63
C ASP A 172 8.45 1.43 35.43
N ASP A 173 7.84 2.43 34.77
CA ASP A 173 7.14 3.58 35.35
C ASP A 173 5.85 3.84 34.57
N ASP A 174 4.92 2.88 34.63
CA ASP A 174 3.68 2.78 33.82
C ASP A 174 2.85 4.08 33.73
N ASP A 175 2.88 4.95 34.74
CA ASP A 175 2.12 6.21 34.76
C ASP A 175 2.97 7.49 34.66
N GLY A 176 4.28 7.34 34.54
CA GLY A 176 5.23 8.42 34.30
C GLY A 176 5.30 9.45 35.43
N ASP A 177 4.92 9.08 36.66
CA ASP A 177 4.98 9.97 37.82
C ASP A 177 6.38 10.08 38.45
N GLY A 178 7.32 9.25 37.96
CA GLY A 178 8.72 9.22 38.35
C GLY A 178 9.05 8.18 39.43
N TRP A 179 8.12 7.30 39.76
CA TRP A 179 8.30 6.17 40.67
C TRP A 179 8.12 4.85 39.92
N THR A 180 9.11 3.98 40.00
CA THR A 180 9.01 2.68 39.31
C THR A 180 7.88 1.81 39.90
N ASP A 181 7.26 1.00 39.07
CA ASP A 181 6.33 -0.08 39.42
C ASP A 181 6.78 -0.88 40.65
N TYR A 182 8.09 -1.19 40.69
CA TYR A 182 8.68 -1.91 41.81
C TYR A 182 8.62 -1.11 43.10
N GLN A 183 8.96 0.19 43.07
CA GLN A 183 8.86 1.04 44.26
C GLN A 183 7.40 1.12 44.70
N GLU A 184 6.49 1.38 43.78
CA GLU A 184 5.08 1.58 44.08
C GLU A 184 4.39 0.38 44.70
N ASN A 185 4.62 -0.81 44.13
CA ASN A 185 4.14 -2.07 44.68
C ASN A 185 4.64 -2.31 46.12
N ASN A 186 5.83 -1.83 46.47
CA ASN A 186 6.37 -1.92 47.83
C ASN A 186 5.87 -0.78 48.74
N CYS A 187 5.42 0.34 48.19
CA CYS A 187 4.95 1.52 48.91
C CYS A 187 3.41 1.60 49.02
N ILE A 188 2.70 0.62 48.45
CA ILE A 188 1.23 0.53 48.43
C ILE A 188 0.60 1.72 47.68
N SER A 189 1.26 2.15 46.60
CA SER A 189 0.65 2.99 45.57
C SER A 189 0.16 2.16 44.39
N ASN A 190 -0.51 2.81 43.45
CA ASN A 190 -1.01 2.22 42.22
C ASN A 190 -0.17 2.73 41.06
N SER A 191 0.59 1.85 40.41
CA SER A 191 1.50 2.22 39.33
C SER A 191 0.86 2.58 38.01
N GLN A 192 -0.45 2.75 38.01
CA GLN A 192 -1.26 3.05 36.83
C GLN A 192 -2.12 4.29 37.08
N ASP A 193 -1.81 5.08 38.11
CA ASP A 193 -2.49 6.33 38.44
C ASP A 193 -1.45 7.38 38.82
N PRO A 194 -1.16 8.36 37.96
CA PRO A 194 -0.07 9.32 38.17
C PRO A 194 -0.31 10.30 39.35
N ASN A 195 -1.46 10.17 40.03
CA ASN A 195 -1.76 10.89 41.26
C ASN A 195 -1.55 10.05 42.52
N SER A 196 -1.20 8.79 42.35
CA SER A 196 -1.01 7.81 43.41
C SER A 196 0.46 7.71 43.84
N VAL A 197 1.20 8.81 43.96
CA VAL A 197 2.62 8.74 44.35
C VAL A 197 2.87 8.13 45.75
N PRO A 198 3.96 7.35 45.92
CA PRO A 198 4.50 6.98 47.24
C PRO A 198 4.75 8.18 48.16
N VAL A 199 4.59 7.99 49.47
CA VAL A 199 5.00 9.00 50.45
C VAL A 199 6.51 8.93 50.65
N ASP A 200 7.19 10.03 50.32
CA ASP A 200 8.63 10.24 50.52
C ASP A 200 8.83 11.52 51.35
N SER A 201 9.07 11.33 52.65
CA SER A 201 9.13 12.42 53.63
C SER A 201 10.40 13.27 53.55
N ASP A 202 11.50 12.74 53.01
CA ASP A 202 12.80 13.43 52.95
C ASP A 202 13.36 13.64 51.53
N ASN A 203 12.61 13.23 50.52
CA ASN A 203 12.85 13.43 49.10
C ASN A 203 14.16 12.80 48.61
N ASP A 204 14.50 11.61 49.12
CA ASP A 204 15.71 10.88 48.73
C ASP A 204 15.48 9.86 47.59
N GLY A 205 14.23 9.69 47.14
CA GLY A 205 13.85 8.76 46.08
C GLY A 205 13.52 7.34 46.57
N ILE A 206 13.39 7.16 47.89
CA ILE A 206 12.93 5.93 48.52
C ILE A 206 11.73 6.28 49.39
N CYS A 207 10.61 5.57 49.22
CA CYS A 207 9.44 5.85 50.04
C CYS A 207 9.65 5.42 51.49
N ASP A 208 8.92 6.08 52.40
CA ASP A 208 8.96 5.83 53.85
C ASP A 208 8.75 4.34 54.22
N GLN A 209 8.04 3.55 53.41
CA GLN A 209 7.79 2.12 53.67
C GLN A 209 8.95 1.21 53.30
N MET A 210 9.77 1.60 52.32
CA MET A 210 10.96 0.88 51.90
C MET A 210 12.19 1.28 52.73
N GLU A 211 12.08 2.38 53.47
CA GLU A 211 13.07 2.74 54.46
C GLU A 211 13.12 1.69 55.58
N SER A 212 14.26 1.03 55.74
CA SER A 212 14.48 0.25 56.96
C SER A 212 14.54 1.23 58.13
N GLU A 213 13.77 0.97 59.19
CA GLU A 213 13.83 1.64 60.51
C GLU A 213 15.29 1.87 60.97
N GLY A 214 15.90 2.97 60.54
CA GLY A 214 17.36 3.11 60.64
C GLY A 214 18.00 4.35 60.01
N THR A 215 17.36 5.01 59.04
CA THR A 215 17.92 6.22 58.40
C THR A 215 17.04 7.45 58.49
N SER A 216 16.13 7.53 59.47
CA SER A 216 15.51 8.83 59.78
C SER A 216 16.59 9.86 60.10
N GLY A 217 16.76 10.81 59.17
CA GLY A 217 17.37 12.12 59.33
C GLY A 217 18.32 12.29 60.52
N LEU A 218 19.52 11.71 60.44
CA LEU A 218 20.65 12.16 61.25
C LEU A 218 21.37 13.30 60.51
N PRO A 219 21.17 14.57 60.89
CA PRO A 219 22.06 15.63 60.44
C PRO A 219 23.37 15.48 61.23
N GLY A 220 24.31 14.68 60.74
CA GLY A 220 25.60 14.63 61.44
C GLY A 220 26.53 13.49 61.10
N PHE A 221 27.64 13.90 60.50
CA PHE A 221 28.95 13.25 60.50
C PHE A 221 29.10 12.01 59.62
N GLY A 222 29.68 12.25 58.44
CA GLY A 222 30.32 11.23 57.64
C GLY A 222 31.26 10.36 58.47
N LEU A 223 30.94 9.08 58.55
CA LEU A 223 31.87 8.06 59.00
C LEU A 223 32.76 7.69 57.81
N ILE A 224 33.87 8.41 57.74
CA ILE A 224 35.11 7.93 57.13
C ILE A 224 35.57 6.69 57.92
N SER A 225 36.21 5.75 57.22
CA SER A 225 37.24 4.78 57.70
C SER A 225 36.74 3.33 57.72
N ALA A 226 37.41 2.33 57.15
CA ALA A 226 38.64 2.29 56.35
C ALA A 226 38.69 0.90 55.69
N ILE A 227 38.89 0.85 54.38
CA ILE A 227 39.33 -0.38 53.70
C ILE A 227 40.85 -0.33 53.62
N THR A 228 41.51 -0.95 54.59
CA THR A 228 42.92 -1.33 54.48
C THR A 228 43.02 -2.54 53.57
N MET A 229 43.45 -2.35 52.32
CA MET A 229 44.03 -3.45 51.53
C MET A 229 45.55 -3.28 51.43
N LEU A 230 46.24 -4.30 51.93
CA LEU A 230 47.67 -4.49 51.91
C LEU A 230 48.23 -4.44 50.49
N ALA A 231 49.35 -3.75 50.34
CA ALA A 231 50.26 -3.85 49.22
C ALA A 231 50.98 -5.21 49.20
N PHE A 232 51.08 -5.85 48.03
CA PHE A 232 52.28 -6.55 47.61
C PHE A 232 52.54 -6.30 46.14
N ALA A 233 53.68 -5.65 45.88
CA ALA A 233 54.23 -5.41 44.57
C ALA A 233 54.91 -6.67 44.00
N ALA A 234 54.78 -6.90 42.69
CA ALA A 234 55.78 -7.64 41.92
C ALA A 234 55.73 -7.25 40.43
N PHE A 235 56.68 -6.40 40.06
CA PHE A 235 57.39 -6.31 38.79
C PHE A 235 57.15 -7.45 37.77
N ALA A 236 56.83 -7.10 36.51
CA ALA A 236 57.69 -7.38 35.36
C ALA A 236 57.15 -6.72 34.07
N ARG A 237 58.08 -6.04 33.39
CA ARG A 237 57.97 -5.33 32.11
C ARG A 237 58.61 -6.18 31.01
N LYS A 238 58.01 -6.24 29.82
CA LYS A 238 58.68 -6.33 28.49
C LYS A 238 57.59 -6.18 27.43
N GLU A 239 57.57 -5.05 26.74
CA GLU A 239 57.99 -4.89 25.33
C GLU A 239 57.18 -5.75 24.37
#